data_AF-A0A2G9V410-F1
#
_entry.id   AF-A0A2G9V410-F1
#
_cell.length_a   1.000
_cell.length_b   1.000
_cell.length_c   1.000
_cell.angle_alpha   90.00
_cell.angle_beta   90.00
_cell.angle_gamma   90.00
#
_symmetry.space_group_name_H-M   'P 1'
#
loop_
_entity.id
_entity.type
_entity.pdbx_description
1 polymer ?
#
loop_
_entity_poly.entity_id
_entity_poly.type
_entity_poly.pdbx_seq_one_letter_code
_entity_poly.pdbx_strand_id
1 'polypeptide(L)'
;MLRTEDPDVEVAILSMTAAGVGITLTAASVVIFAELHWNPGTLLQAEDRAHRVGQKDSVFVQYLVARNTADDVIWPLIQQKLDVLGQVNLSNDTFRSAEKTHLKCELNVAQPKEITDFFTVEEEPQNNPKRAKVDE
;
A
#
# COMPACT_ATOMS: atom_id res chain seq x y z
N MET A 1 12.71 -9.40 -13.93
CA MET A 1 12.58 -7.95 -13.67
C MET A 1 11.22 -7.55 -14.20
N LEU A 2 10.31 -7.09 -13.35
CA LEU A 2 9.02 -6.60 -13.83
C LEU A 2 9.26 -5.24 -14.47
N ARG A 3 9.15 -5.19 -15.79
CA ARG A 3 9.16 -3.98 -16.60
C ARG A 3 8.07 -4.18 -17.63
N THR A 4 6.96 -3.50 -17.46
CA THR A 4 5.89 -3.57 -18.44
C THR A 4 6.23 -2.61 -19.58
N GLU A 5 6.30 -3.13 -20.80
CA GLU A 5 6.49 -2.32 -22.01
C GLU A 5 5.16 -1.74 -22.51
N ASP A 6 4.04 -2.30 -22.03
CA ASP A 6 2.71 -1.78 -22.28
C ASP A 6 2.41 -0.60 -21.33
N PRO A 7 2.13 0.60 -21.86
CA PRO A 7 1.85 1.78 -21.05
C PRO A 7 0.52 1.68 -20.28
N ASP A 8 -0.34 0.71 -20.62
CA ASP A 8 -1.67 0.54 -20.04
C ASP A 8 -1.66 -0.23 -18.70
N VAL A 9 -0.53 -0.81 -18.29
CA VAL A 9 -0.44 -1.61 -17.05
C VAL A 9 0.28 -0.82 -15.96
N GLU A 10 -0.52 -0.18 -15.10
CA GLU A 10 -0.02 0.67 -14.02
C GLU A 10 0.11 -0.05 -12.68
N VAL A 11 -0.59 -1.18 -12.49
CA VAL A 11 -0.68 -1.89 -11.20
C VAL A 11 -0.38 -3.38 -11.35
N ALA A 12 0.38 -3.92 -10.40
CA ALA A 12 0.62 -5.35 -10.27
C ALA A 12 0.23 -5.82 -8.86
N ILE A 13 -0.56 -6.90 -8.78
CA ILE A 13 -0.96 -7.52 -7.52
C ILE A 13 -0.15 -8.80 -7.34
N LEU A 14 0.54 -8.91 -6.21
CA LEU A 14 1.45 -10.00 -5.90
C LEU A 14 1.21 -10.44 -4.46
N SER A 15 1.27 -11.74 -4.19
CA SER A 15 1.36 -12.24 -2.82
C SER A 15 2.73 -11.87 -2.22
N MET A 16 2.80 -11.54 -0.94
CA MET A 16 4.06 -11.17 -0.27
C MET A 16 5.12 -12.28 -0.35
N THR A 17 4.71 -13.56 -0.27
CA THR A 17 5.63 -14.69 -0.38
C THR A 17 6.26 -14.80 -1.76
N ALA A 18 5.46 -14.68 -2.83
CA ALA A 18 5.97 -14.63 -4.20
C ALA A 18 6.81 -13.38 -4.44
N ALA A 19 6.45 -12.24 -3.84
CA ALA A 19 7.24 -11.02 -3.95
C ALA A 19 8.61 -11.15 -3.27
N GLY A 20 8.68 -11.86 -2.14
CA GLY A 20 9.92 -12.11 -1.39
C GLY A 20 10.94 -13.01 -2.10
N VAL A 21 10.53 -13.77 -3.13
CA VAL A 21 11.39 -14.75 -3.82
C VAL A 21 11.45 -14.51 -5.33
N GLY A 22 12.66 -14.40 -5.88
CA GLY A 22 12.90 -14.55 -7.33
C GLY A 22 12.42 -13.42 -8.25
N ILE A 23 11.71 -12.40 -7.75
CA ILE A 23 11.30 -11.24 -8.56
C ILE A 23 12.08 -9.96 -8.20
N THR A 24 12.08 -8.98 -9.12
CA THR A 24 12.75 -7.68 -8.97
C THR A 24 11.77 -6.60 -9.39
N LEU A 25 11.48 -5.67 -8.46
CA LEU A 25 10.45 -4.65 -8.53
C LEU A 25 11.03 -3.25 -8.73
N THR A 26 12.16 -3.14 -9.44
CA THR A 26 12.90 -1.88 -9.67
C THR A 26 12.17 -0.87 -10.58
N ALA A 27 11.00 -1.22 -11.11
CA ALA A 27 10.15 -0.29 -11.86
C ALA A 27 9.04 0.33 -10.99
N ALA A 28 8.80 -0.19 -9.79
CA ALA A 28 7.75 0.31 -8.91
C ALA A 28 8.24 1.55 -8.15
N SER A 29 7.46 2.62 -8.17
CA SER A 29 7.69 3.83 -7.34
C SER A 29 6.89 3.80 -6.04
N VAL A 30 5.79 3.04 -6.00
CA VAL A 30 4.92 2.89 -4.82
C VAL A 30 4.71 1.41 -4.55
N VAL A 31 4.86 1.01 -3.29
CA VAL A 31 4.61 -0.34 -2.80
C VAL A 31 3.63 -0.27 -1.64
N ILE A 32 2.52 -1.00 -1.75
CA ILE A 32 1.49 -1.07 -0.71
C ILE A 32 1.43 -2.50 -0.20
N PHE A 33 1.75 -2.68 1.08
CA PHE A 33 1.56 -3.95 1.77
C PHE A 33 0.15 -3.99 2.35
N ALA A 34 -0.69 -4.84 1.77
CA ALA A 34 -2.06 -5.10 2.25
C ALA A 34 -2.13 -6.17 3.35
N GLU A 35 -1.02 -6.88 3.61
CA GLU A 35 -0.91 -7.91 4.63
C GLU A 35 0.34 -7.68 5.50
N LEU A 36 0.28 -8.11 6.76
CA LEU A 36 1.40 -8.03 7.71
C LEU A 36 1.92 -9.43 8.07
N HIS A 37 3.25 -9.60 8.01
CA HIS A 37 3.92 -10.82 8.44
C HIS A 37 4.44 -10.70 9.87
N TRP A 38 4.24 -11.74 10.70
CA TRP A 38 4.71 -11.76 12.09
C TRP A 38 6.24 -11.69 12.24
N ASN A 39 6.98 -12.08 11.20
CA ASN A 39 8.44 -11.98 11.15
C ASN A 39 8.86 -10.70 10.39
N PRO A 40 9.51 -9.71 11.04
CA PRO A 40 9.95 -8.48 10.39
C PRO A 40 10.93 -8.71 9.23
N GLY A 41 11.78 -9.74 9.32
CA GLY A 41 12.77 -10.01 8.27
C GLY A 41 12.14 -10.33 6.92
N THR A 42 10.94 -10.92 6.91
CA THR A 42 10.20 -11.19 5.67
C THR A 42 9.67 -9.90 5.04
N LEU A 43 9.24 -8.93 5.84
CA LEU A 43 8.77 -7.63 5.35
C LEU A 43 9.92 -6.83 4.76
N LEU A 44 11.04 -6.72 5.49
CA LEU A 44 12.24 -6.04 5.01
C LEU A 44 12.77 -6.68 3.72
N GLN A 45 12.81 -8.01 3.66
CA GLN A 45 13.25 -8.73 2.46
C GLN A 45 12.34 -8.48 1.25
N ALA A 46 11.03 -8.30 1.47
CA ALA A 46 10.09 -7.95 0.42
C ALA A 46 10.29 -6.50 -0.04
N GLU A 47 10.51 -5.58 0.89
CA GLU A 47 10.82 -4.17 0.62
C GLU A 47 12.12 -4.00 -0.18
N ASP A 48 13.17 -4.76 0.16
CA ASP A 48 14.46 -4.82 -0.55
C ASP A 48 14.32 -5.19 -2.04
N ARG A 49 13.18 -5.77 -2.46
CA ARG A 49 12.94 -6.10 -3.87
C ARG A 49 12.59 -4.87 -4.71
N ALA A 50 12.01 -3.85 -4.08
CA ALA A 50 11.75 -2.55 -4.68
C ALA A 50 12.95 -1.61 -4.51
N HIS A 51 13.62 -1.64 -3.35
CA HIS A 51 14.86 -0.89 -3.07
C HIS A 51 16.13 -1.54 -3.68
N ARG A 52 15.98 -2.26 -4.79
CA ARG A 52 17.09 -3.03 -5.38
C ARG A 52 17.94 -2.20 -6.33
N VAL A 53 19.20 -2.59 -6.49
CA VAL A 53 20.12 -2.04 -7.51
C VAL A 53 19.46 -2.10 -8.89
N GLY A 54 19.35 -0.94 -9.54
CA GLY A 54 18.64 -0.75 -10.82
C GLY A 54 17.35 0.05 -10.70
N GLN A 55 16.89 0.34 -9.48
CA GLN A 55 15.85 1.33 -9.22
C GLN A 55 16.37 2.74 -9.56
N LYS A 56 15.53 3.54 -10.23
CA LYS A 56 15.85 4.90 -10.67
C LYS A 56 15.13 5.97 -9.85
N ASP A 57 13.95 5.65 -9.33
CA ASP A 57 13.09 6.57 -8.60
C ASP A 57 13.07 6.23 -7.10
N SER A 58 12.67 7.20 -6.27
CA SER A 58 12.41 6.94 -4.85
C SER A 58 11.20 6.02 -4.71
N VAL A 59 11.31 5.00 -3.85
CA VAL A 59 10.20 4.08 -3.57
C VAL A 59 9.49 4.53 -2.30
N PHE A 60 8.19 4.71 -2.38
CA PHE A 60 7.33 4.96 -1.23
C PHE A 60 6.65 3.67 -0.80
N VAL A 61 6.87 3.27 0.45
CA VAL A 61 6.34 2.03 1.02
C VAL A 61 5.27 2.35 2.05
N GLN A 62 4.06 1.83 1.84
CA GLN A 62 2.95 1.98 2.77
C GLN A 62 2.49 0.62 3.29
N TYR A 63 2.41 0.50 4.61
CA TYR A 63 1.78 -0.65 5.26
C TYR A 63 0.33 -0.29 5.60
N LEU A 64 -0.61 -1.11 5.17
CA LEU A 64 -2.01 -1.01 5.58
C LEU A 64 -2.17 -1.81 6.88
N VAL A 65 -2.69 -1.14 7.91
CA VAL A 65 -2.91 -1.73 9.24
C VAL A 65 -4.37 -1.55 9.59
N ALA A 66 -5.11 -2.66 9.65
CA ALA A 66 -6.54 -2.62 9.92
C ALA A 66 -6.83 -2.52 11.43
N ARG A 67 -7.60 -1.49 11.82
CA ARG A 67 -8.02 -1.31 13.21
C ARG A 67 -9.04 -2.36 13.63
N ASN A 68 -9.03 -2.71 14.91
CA ASN A 68 -9.86 -3.72 15.55
C ASN A 68 -9.69 -5.11 14.92
N THR A 69 -8.49 -5.40 14.42
CA THR A 69 -8.13 -6.71 13.84
C THR A 69 -6.87 -7.26 14.50
N ALA A 70 -6.39 -8.43 14.04
CA ALA A 70 -5.12 -8.99 14.50
C ALA A 70 -3.93 -8.05 14.30
N ASP A 71 -4.01 -7.12 13.34
CA ASP A 71 -2.96 -6.16 13.02
C ASP A 71 -2.62 -5.25 14.21
N ASP A 72 -3.59 -4.95 15.07
CA ASP A 72 -3.37 -4.14 16.29
C ASP A 72 -2.41 -4.81 17.28
N VAL A 73 -2.32 -6.13 17.24
CA VAL A 73 -1.39 -6.92 18.07
C VAL A 73 -0.08 -7.19 17.32
N ILE A 74 -0.19 -7.51 16.04
CA ILE A 74 0.96 -7.88 15.21
C ILE A 74 1.88 -6.68 14.97
N TRP A 75 1.34 -5.50 14.68
CA TRP A 75 2.14 -4.33 14.34
C TRP A 75 3.08 -3.90 15.49
N PRO A 76 2.62 -3.71 16.74
CA PRO A 76 3.52 -3.44 17.87
C PRO A 76 4.55 -4.55 18.10
N LEU A 77 4.17 -5.82 17.90
CA LEU A 77 5.07 -6.96 18.08
C LEU A 77 6.21 -6.95 17.05
N ILE A 78 5.93 -6.61 15.80
CA ILE A 78 6.94 -6.43 14.75
C ILE A 78 7.91 -5.30 15.14
N GLN A 79 7.38 -4.15 15.57
CA GLN A 79 8.19 -3.01 16.00
C GLN A 79 9.11 -3.40 17.18
N GLN A 80 8.58 -4.12 18.17
CA GLN A 80 9.36 -4.60 19.31
C GLN A 80 10.46 -5.58 18.87
N LYS A 81 10.18 -6.50 17.93
CA LYS A 81 11.20 -7.43 17.42
C LYS A 81 12.36 -6.67 16.76
N LEU A 82 12.07 -5.64 15.99
CA LEU A 82 13.11 -4.80 15.38
C LEU A 82 13.89 -3.99 16.40
N ASP A 83 13.22 -3.39 17.39
CA ASP A 83 13.89 -2.66 18.46
C ASP A 83 14.87 -3.56 19.25
N VAL A 84 14.48 -4.81 19.53
CA VAL A 84 15.37 -5.78 20.17
C VAL A 84 16.58 -6.08 19.30
N LEU A 85 16.39 -6.30 17.99
CA LEU A 85 17.51 -6.55 17.07
C LEU A 85 18.45 -5.33 16.95
N GLY A 86 17.90 -4.12 17.03
CA GLY A 86 18.66 -2.87 17.10
C GLY A 86 19.50 -2.74 18.36
N GLN A 87 18.98 -3.16 19.52
CA GLN A 87 19.73 -3.11 20.79
C GLN A 87 20.96 -4.01 20.80
N VAL A 88 20.90 -5.18 20.14
CA VAL A 88 22.06 -6.07 19.98
C VAL A 88 22.94 -5.70 18.79
N ASN A 89 22.70 -4.54 18.16
CA ASN A 89 23.49 -4.01 17.05
C ASN A 89 23.63 -4.99 15.87
N LEU A 90 22.63 -5.87 15.70
CA LEU A 90 22.58 -6.86 14.62
C LEU A 90 21.95 -6.27 13.35
N SER A 91 21.08 -5.28 13.49
CA SER A 91 20.39 -4.61 12.38
C SER A 91 19.94 -3.22 12.80
N ASN A 92 20.08 -2.22 11.91
CA ASN A 92 19.61 -0.85 12.15
C ASN A 92 18.22 -0.58 11.53
N ASP A 93 17.60 -1.61 10.95
CA ASP A 93 16.29 -1.48 10.29
C ASP A 93 15.21 -1.12 11.31
N THR A 94 14.55 0.02 11.09
CA THR A 94 13.57 0.53 12.03
C THR A 94 12.40 1.19 11.31
N PHE A 95 11.16 0.84 11.68
CA PHE A 95 9.95 1.51 11.18
C PHE A 95 9.63 2.83 11.89
N ARG A 96 10.61 3.44 12.58
CA ARG A 96 10.42 4.66 13.37
C ARG A 96 10.05 5.88 12.52
N SER A 97 10.48 5.90 11.25
CA SER A 97 10.14 6.96 10.31
C SER A 97 8.78 6.77 9.63
N ALA A 98 8.07 5.65 9.88
CA ALA A 98 6.76 5.43 9.29
C ALA A 98 5.75 6.39 9.93
N GLU A 99 5.26 7.35 9.14
CA GLU A 99 4.17 8.23 9.57
C GLU A 99 2.88 7.42 9.70
N LYS A 100 2.23 7.52 10.86
CA LYS A 100 0.96 6.83 11.13
C LYS A 100 -0.19 7.72 10.67
N THR A 101 -0.58 7.57 9.41
CA THR A 101 -1.78 8.22 8.89
C THR A 101 -3.00 7.39 9.26
N HIS A 102 -3.95 8.00 9.98
CA HIS A 102 -5.20 7.36 10.31
C HIS A 102 -6.28 7.77 9.31
N LEU A 103 -6.60 6.87 8.38
CA LEU A 103 -7.80 7.05 7.58
C LEU A 103 -9.03 6.88 8.48
N LYS A 104 -9.86 7.94 8.57
CA LYS A 104 -11.21 7.81 9.09
C LYS A 104 -11.99 6.99 8.08
N CYS A 105 -12.27 5.74 8.42
CA CYS A 105 -13.27 4.98 7.70
C CYS A 105 -14.63 5.42 8.24
N GLU A 106 -15.18 6.51 7.69
CA GLU A 106 -16.57 6.89 7.95
C GLU A 106 -17.45 5.88 7.22
N LEU A 107 -17.86 4.81 7.92
CA LEU A 107 -18.88 3.88 7.43
C LEU A 107 -20.24 4.60 7.36
N ASN A 108 -20.43 5.41 6.31
CA ASN A 108 -21.73 5.98 5.94
C ASN A 108 -22.19 5.47 4.57
N VAL A 109 -21.76 4.28 4.19
CA VAL A 109 -22.24 3.58 2.99
C VAL A 109 -22.77 2.24 3.46
N ALA A 110 -24.02 1.93 3.10
CA ALA A 110 -24.62 0.62 3.29
C ALA A 110 -23.59 -0.44 2.90
N GLN A 111 -23.37 -1.43 3.77
CA GLN A 111 -22.37 -2.48 3.63
C GLN A 111 -22.26 -2.92 2.15
N PRO A 112 -21.15 -2.62 1.46
CA PRO A 112 -20.99 -2.98 0.06
C PRO A 112 -21.09 -4.49 -0.05
N LYS A 113 -21.96 -4.96 -0.94
CA LYS A 113 -22.28 -6.38 -1.07
C LYS A 113 -21.23 -7.10 -1.92
N GLU A 114 -20.56 -6.35 -2.80
CA GLU A 114 -19.58 -6.85 -3.74
C GLU A 114 -18.31 -5.99 -3.72
N ILE A 115 -17.16 -6.60 -3.99
CA ILE A 115 -15.86 -5.90 -4.04
C ILE A 115 -15.81 -4.83 -5.13
N THR A 116 -16.62 -4.98 -6.18
CA THR A 116 -16.72 -4.03 -7.30
C THR A 116 -17.26 -2.67 -6.88
N ASP A 117 -18.04 -2.61 -5.79
CA ASP A 117 -18.65 -1.37 -5.30
C ASP A 117 -17.59 -0.36 -4.84
N PHE A 118 -16.38 -0.81 -4.51
CA PHE A 118 -15.25 0.04 -4.15
C PHE A 118 -14.53 0.68 -5.34
N PHE A 119 -14.72 0.16 -6.56
CA PHE A 119 -14.06 0.65 -7.78
C PHE A 119 -14.99 1.50 -8.65
N THR A 120 -16.27 1.56 -8.33
CA THR A 120 -17.22 2.50 -8.96
C THR A 120 -16.93 3.92 -8.51
N VAL A 121 -16.27 4.68 -9.39
CA VAL A 121 -16.18 6.13 -9.26
C VAL A 121 -17.58 6.69 -9.49
N GLU A 122 -18.23 7.22 -8.44
CA GLU A 122 -19.47 7.97 -8.62
C GLU A 122 -19.16 9.25 -9.43
N GLU A 123 -19.54 9.26 -10.71
CA GLU A 123 -19.58 10.51 -11.48
C GLU A 123 -20.65 11.42 -10.88
N GLU A 124 -20.22 12.46 -10.17
CA GLU A 124 -21.06 13.60 -9.78
C GLU A 124 -21.76 14.18 -11.02
N PRO A 125 -23.10 14.26 -11.07
CA PRO A 125 -23.79 14.81 -12.23
C PRO A 125 -23.54 16.32 -12.28
N GLN A 126 -22.88 16.79 -13.36
CA GLN A 126 -22.76 18.21 -13.68
C GLN A 126 -24.15 18.85 -13.80
N ASN A 127 -24.57 19.53 -12.73
CA ASN A 127 -25.72 20.40 -12.69
C ASN A 127 -25.45 21.63 -13.58
N ASN A 128 -25.91 21.58 -14.83
CA ASN A 128 -25.85 22.72 -15.74
C ASN A 128 -27.10 23.61 -15.57
N PRO A 129 -26.99 24.84 -15.05
CA PRO A 129 -28.14 25.74 -14.96
C PRO A 129 -28.55 26.24 -16.35
N LYS A 130 -29.72 25.75 -16.79
CA LYS A 130 -30.67 26.29 -17.77
C LYS A 130 -30.17 27.47 -18.63
N ARG A 131 -29.82 27.16 -19.88
CA ARG A 131 -29.74 28.12 -21.00
C ARG A 131 -31.09 28.85 -21.10
N ALA A 132 -31.11 30.13 -20.76
CA ALA A 132 -32.26 31.00 -20.95
C ALA A 132 -32.67 30.98 -22.44
N LYS A 133 -33.97 30.81 -22.69
CA LYS A 133 -34.59 31.09 -23.98
C LYS A 133 -34.26 32.53 -24.38
N VAL A 134 -33.75 32.70 -25.59
CA VAL A 134 -33.94 33.94 -26.34
C VAL A 134 -35.04 33.60 -27.33
N ASP A 135 -36.24 34.12 -27.06
CA ASP A 135 -37.36 34.08 -27.99
C ASP A 135 -37.08 35.10 -29.13
N GLU A 136 -37.33 34.64 -30.36
CA GLU A 136 -37.57 35.34 -31.65
C GLU A 136 -36.86 36.66 -31.99
#